data_AF-A0A095X9X0-F1
#
_entry.id   AF-A0A095X9X0-F1
#
_cell.length_a   1.000
_cell.length_b   1.000
_cell.length_c   1.000
_cell.angle_alpha   90.00
_cell.angle_beta   90.00
_cell.angle_gamma   90.00
#
_symmetry.space_group_name_H-M   'P 1'
#
loop_
_entity.id
_entity.type
_entity.pdbx_description
1 polymer ?
#
loop_
_entity_poly.entity_id
_entity_poly.type
_entity_poly.pdbx_seq_one_letter_code
_entity_poly.pdbx_strand_id
1 'polypeptide(L)'
;MDVQRFKEVIKKRNETHNEYDYGLEMCWKEEVEILAEDIPSTIEYLKNECTADEFSWISEIIEDLAEKTRSRELVECYKSLMAKFPEESKRYHVDFCIECAEDFLEDTDA
;
A
#
# COMPACT_ATOMS: atom_id res chain seq x y z
N MET A 1 -2.46 -7.69 -10.06
CA MET A 1 -2.19 -6.27 -10.38
C MET A 1 -1.50 -6.13 -11.73
N ASP A 2 -1.68 -4.99 -12.39
CA ASP A 2 -0.83 -4.55 -13.50
C ASP A 2 0.43 -3.82 -12.95
N VAL A 3 1.56 -4.52 -12.98
CA VAL A 3 2.85 -4.02 -12.44
C VAL A 3 3.37 -2.81 -13.22
N GLN A 4 3.18 -2.77 -14.55
CA GLN A 4 3.69 -1.65 -15.35
C GLN A 4 2.92 -0.39 -15.03
N ARG A 5 1.58 -0.50 -14.99
CA ARG A 5 0.71 0.61 -14.62
C ARG A 5 1.01 1.11 -13.20
N PHE A 6 1.22 0.21 -12.25
CA PHE A 6 1.62 0.58 -10.88
C PHE A 6 2.91 1.42 -10.86
N LYS A 7 3.95 0.98 -11.58
CA LYS A 7 5.24 1.70 -11.65
C LYS A 7 5.13 3.06 -12.33
N GLU A 8 4.25 3.19 -13.32
CA GLU A 8 3.95 4.48 -13.96
C GLU A 8 3.29 5.45 -12.97
N VAL A 9 2.38 4.97 -12.12
CA VAL A 9 1.74 5.80 -11.09
C VAL A 9 2.74 6.26 -10.03
N ILE A 10 3.62 5.38 -9.53
CA ILE A 10 4.68 5.78 -8.58
C ILE A 10 5.60 6.83 -9.20
N LYS A 11 5.96 6.66 -10.47
CA LYS A 11 6.78 7.65 -11.17
C LYS A 11 6.08 9.00 -11.24
N LYS A 12 4.81 9.02 -11.63
CA LYS A 12 3.99 10.24 -11.68
C LYS A 12 3.86 10.90 -10.30
N ARG A 13 3.69 10.10 -9.24
CA ARG A 13 3.65 10.56 -7.86
C ARG A 13 4.95 11.26 -7.46
N ASN A 14 6.10 10.66 -7.77
CA ASN A 14 7.42 11.25 -7.48
C ASN A 14 7.68 12.56 -8.27
N GLU A 15 7.06 12.70 -9.45
CA GLU A 15 7.14 13.91 -10.28
C GLU A 15 6.12 15.00 -9.85
N THR A 16 5.14 14.65 -9.01
CA THR A 16 4.12 15.60 -8.52
C THR A 16 4.71 16.42 -7.38
N HIS A 17 4.96 17.72 -7.62
CA HIS A 17 5.45 18.62 -6.58
C HIS A 17 4.44 18.79 -5.44
N ASN A 18 4.94 18.74 -4.19
CA ASN A 18 4.24 18.80 -2.89
C ASN A 18 3.22 19.95 -2.68
N GLU A 19 3.00 20.84 -3.64
CA GLU A 19 2.02 21.95 -3.56
C GLU A 19 0.67 21.61 -4.23
N TYR A 20 0.50 20.38 -4.72
CA TYR A 20 -0.74 19.89 -5.36
C TYR A 20 -1.29 18.66 -4.60
N ASP A 21 -1.88 18.89 -3.42
CA ASP A 21 -2.53 17.85 -2.61
C ASP A 21 -3.50 16.98 -3.42
N TYR A 22 -4.22 17.58 -4.38
CA TYR A 22 -5.13 16.86 -5.28
C TYR A 22 -4.41 15.87 -6.22
N GLY A 23 -3.22 16.22 -6.71
CA GLY A 23 -2.46 15.36 -7.61
C GLY A 23 -1.96 14.11 -6.90
N LEU A 24 -1.54 14.26 -5.64
CA LEU A 24 -1.12 13.17 -4.77
C LEU A 24 -2.31 12.26 -4.43
N GLU A 25 -3.45 12.82 -4.03
CA GLU A 25 -4.67 12.06 -3.72
C GLU A 25 -5.12 11.22 -4.93
N MET A 26 -5.03 11.76 -6.14
CA MET A 26 -5.36 11.01 -7.36
C MET A 26 -4.38 9.87 -7.64
N CYS A 27 -3.09 10.02 -7.29
CA CYS A 27 -2.12 8.93 -7.41
C CYS A 27 -2.42 7.84 -6.38
N TRP A 28 -2.70 8.19 -5.12
CA TRP A 28 -3.09 7.22 -4.10
C TRP A 28 -4.32 6.42 -4.51
N LYS A 29 -5.39 7.08 -4.97
CA LYS A 29 -6.59 6.38 -5.48
C LYS A 29 -6.25 5.42 -6.61
N GLU A 30 -5.38 5.83 -7.53
CA GLU A 30 -5.00 4.97 -8.65
C GLU A 30 -4.15 3.77 -8.20
N GLU A 31 -3.21 3.97 -7.28
CA GLU A 31 -2.43 2.90 -6.65
C GLU A 31 -3.37 1.88 -5.95
N VAL A 32 -4.33 2.36 -5.17
CA VAL A 32 -5.33 1.54 -4.48
C VAL A 32 -6.14 0.70 -5.47
N GLU A 33 -6.66 1.29 -6.55
CA GLU A 33 -7.42 0.54 -7.56
C GLU A 33 -6.57 -0.56 -8.23
N ILE A 34 -5.32 -0.28 -8.57
CA ILE A 34 -4.43 -1.25 -9.23
C ILE A 34 -4.09 -2.42 -8.29
N LEU A 35 -3.75 -2.11 -7.04
CA LEU A 35 -3.38 -3.11 -6.05
C LEU A 35 -4.60 -3.95 -5.59
N ALA A 36 -5.79 -3.36 -5.59
CA ALA A 36 -7.04 -4.04 -5.26
C ALA A 36 -7.62 -4.91 -6.39
N GLU A 37 -7.19 -4.71 -7.64
CA GLU A 37 -7.74 -5.40 -8.82
C GLU A 37 -7.60 -6.93 -8.75
N ASP A 38 -6.47 -7.42 -8.24
CA ASP A 38 -6.17 -8.84 -8.10
C ASP A 38 -5.20 -9.04 -6.93
N ILE A 39 -5.79 -9.38 -5.78
CA ILE A 39 -5.10 -9.53 -4.49
C ILE A 39 -4.03 -10.63 -4.52
N PRO A 40 -4.30 -11.86 -5.02
CA PRO A 40 -3.24 -12.88 -5.16
C PRO A 40 -2.02 -12.38 -5.93
N SER A 41 -2.22 -11.78 -7.11
CA SER A 41 -1.11 -11.26 -7.92
C SER A 41 -0.40 -10.08 -7.25
N THR A 42 -1.15 -9.23 -6.53
CA THR A 42 -0.56 -8.16 -5.71
C THR A 42 0.34 -8.71 -4.62
N ILE A 43 -0.13 -9.69 -3.84
CA ILE A 43 0.66 -10.32 -2.78
C ILE A 43 1.92 -10.99 -3.36
N GLU A 44 1.81 -11.64 -4.51
CA GLU A 44 2.96 -12.25 -5.20
C GLU A 44 4.01 -11.20 -5.57
N TYR A 45 3.59 -10.09 -6.17
CA TYR A 45 4.48 -8.97 -6.50
C TYR A 45 5.15 -8.39 -5.23
N LEU A 46 4.34 -8.12 -4.20
CA LEU A 46 4.81 -7.56 -2.94
C LEU A 46 5.90 -8.42 -2.28
N LYS A 47 5.69 -9.73 -2.22
CA LYS A 47 6.68 -10.63 -1.60
C LYS A 47 7.98 -10.73 -2.40
N ASN A 48 7.87 -10.81 -3.72
CA ASN A 48 8.98 -11.23 -4.59
C ASN A 48 9.73 -10.06 -5.24
N GLU A 49 9.03 -9.02 -5.67
CA GLU A 49 9.57 -7.98 -6.55
C GLU A 49 9.56 -6.58 -5.93
N CYS A 50 8.71 -6.34 -4.93
CA CYS A 50 8.60 -5.02 -4.29
C CYS A 50 9.92 -4.58 -3.67
N THR A 51 10.27 -3.32 -3.94
CA THR A 51 11.46 -2.64 -3.42
C THR A 51 11.16 -1.88 -2.13
N ALA A 52 12.20 -1.47 -1.41
CA ALA A 52 12.06 -0.68 -0.19
C ALA A 52 11.37 0.69 -0.43
N ASP A 53 11.69 1.35 -1.54
CA ASP A 53 11.04 2.61 -1.95
C ASP A 53 9.56 2.37 -2.25
N GLU A 54 9.24 1.37 -3.07
CA GLU A 54 7.85 0.99 -3.37
C GLU A 54 7.06 0.65 -2.11
N PHE A 55 7.66 -0.10 -1.18
CA PHE A 55 7.04 -0.42 0.11
C PHE A 55 6.71 0.83 0.93
N SER A 56 7.64 1.80 0.95
CA SER A 56 7.41 3.08 1.61
C SER A 56 6.20 3.80 1.01
N TRP A 57 6.10 3.85 -0.32
CA TRP A 57 5.00 4.50 -1.03
C TRP A 57 3.64 3.85 -0.76
N ILE A 58 3.57 2.52 -0.81
CA ILE A 58 2.30 1.79 -0.63
C ILE A 58 1.88 1.67 0.83
N SER A 59 2.78 1.95 1.78
CA SER A 59 2.44 1.99 3.20
C SER A 59 1.50 3.16 3.53
N GLU A 60 1.53 4.23 2.74
CA GLU A 60 0.66 5.41 2.91
C GLU A 60 -0.80 5.13 2.52
N ILE A 61 -1.07 4.06 1.78
CA ILE A 61 -2.41 3.70 1.26
C ILE A 61 -2.92 2.36 1.78
N ILE A 62 -2.24 1.76 2.76
CA ILE A 62 -2.62 0.43 3.25
C ILE A 62 -4.00 0.45 3.93
N GLU A 63 -4.37 1.55 4.58
CA GLU A 63 -5.70 1.73 5.18
C GLU A 63 -6.80 1.72 4.12
N ASP A 64 -6.65 2.50 3.05
CA ASP A 64 -7.58 2.52 1.91
C ASP A 64 -7.68 1.14 1.24
N LEU A 65 -6.55 0.43 1.11
CA LEU A 65 -6.53 -0.93 0.59
C LEU A 65 -7.26 -1.90 1.51
N ALA A 66 -7.05 -1.81 2.82
CA ALA A 66 -7.72 -2.66 3.79
C ALA A 66 -9.23 -2.38 3.84
N GLU A 67 -9.64 -1.11 3.84
CA GLU A 67 -11.05 -0.72 3.78
C GLU A 67 -11.72 -1.25 2.51
N LYS A 68 -11.10 -1.04 1.34
CA LYS A 68 -11.67 -1.42 0.05
C LYS A 68 -11.74 -2.93 -0.15
N THR A 69 -10.68 -3.64 0.23
CA THR A 69 -10.51 -5.07 -0.11
C THR A 69 -10.95 -5.99 1.02
N ARG A 70 -10.98 -5.49 2.26
CA ARG A 70 -11.16 -6.27 3.50
C ARG A 70 -10.25 -7.51 3.55
N SER A 71 -9.09 -7.47 2.89
CA SER A 71 -8.20 -8.62 2.74
C SER A 71 -7.23 -8.75 3.90
N ARG A 72 -7.50 -9.70 4.80
CA ARG A 72 -6.58 -10.06 5.89
C ARG A 72 -5.23 -10.55 5.38
N GLU A 73 -5.23 -11.31 4.28
CA GLU A 73 -3.99 -11.83 3.68
C GLU A 73 -3.10 -10.70 3.13
N LEU A 74 -3.70 -9.62 2.61
CA LEU A 74 -2.96 -8.46 2.16
C LEU A 74 -2.29 -7.75 3.34
N VAL A 75 -3.00 -7.49 4.43
CA VAL A 75 -2.43 -6.83 5.62
C VAL A 75 -1.33 -7.69 6.27
N GLU A 76 -1.52 -9.01 6.34
CA GLU A 76 -0.45 -9.93 6.80
C GLU A 76 0.77 -9.92 5.86
N CYS A 77 0.56 -9.74 4.55
CA CYS A 77 1.66 -9.55 3.61
C CYS A 77 2.48 -8.29 3.97
N TYR A 78 1.82 -7.18 4.28
CA TYR A 78 2.50 -5.95 4.70
C TYR A 78 3.30 -6.12 6.01
N LYS A 79 2.77 -6.85 6.99
CA LYS A 79 3.54 -7.22 8.21
C LYS A 79 4.81 -8.00 7.86
N SER A 80 4.74 -8.92 6.90
CA SER A 80 5.92 -9.66 6.45
C SER A 80 6.94 -8.76 5.75
N LEU A 81 6.49 -7.72 5.05
CA LEU A 81 7.37 -6.73 4.43
C LEU A 81 8.06 -5.84 5.45
N MET A 82 7.47 -5.58 6.61
CA MET A 82 8.16 -4.85 7.67
C MET A 82 9.43 -5.56 8.14
N ALA A 83 9.39 -6.89 8.22
CA ALA A 83 10.57 -7.69 8.56
C ALA A 83 11.62 -7.65 7.43
N LYS A 84 11.19 -7.49 6.18
CA LYS A 84 12.06 -7.36 5.00
C LYS A 84 12.69 -5.97 4.88
N PHE A 85 11.98 -4.92 5.30
CA PHE A 85 12.36 -3.51 5.18
C PHE A 85 12.25 -2.76 6.53
N PRO A 86 13.04 -3.17 7.55
CA PRO A 86 12.89 -2.66 8.91
C PRO A 86 13.23 -1.17 9.06
N GLU A 87 14.14 -0.64 8.23
CA GLU A 87 14.53 0.77 8.27
C GLU A 87 13.40 1.66 7.75
N GLU A 88 12.78 1.27 6.64
CA GLU A 88 11.63 1.93 6.04
C GLU A 88 10.42 1.86 6.96
N SER A 89 10.14 0.69 7.55
CA SER A 89 9.06 0.53 8.53
C SER A 89 9.19 1.49 9.69
N LYS A 90 10.39 1.64 10.25
CA LYS A 90 10.64 2.56 11.35
C LYS A 90 10.56 4.02 10.91
N ARG A 91 11.08 4.34 9.72
CA ARG A 91 11.14 5.71 9.20
C ARG A 91 9.75 6.25 8.88
N TYR A 92 8.87 5.42 8.33
CA TYR A 92 7.54 5.81 7.87
C TYR A 92 6.41 5.37 8.81
N HIS A 93 6.75 4.81 9.99
CA HIS A 93 5.77 4.36 10.99
C HIS A 93 4.75 3.37 10.41
N VAL A 94 5.24 2.42 9.60
CA VAL A 94 4.39 1.46 8.88
C VAL A 94 3.65 0.52 9.84
N ASP A 95 4.20 0.31 11.04
CA ASP A 95 3.53 -0.38 12.13
C ASP A 95 2.19 0.28 12.49
N PHE A 96 2.17 1.61 12.62
CA PHE A 96 0.95 2.36 12.90
C PHE A 96 -0.03 2.30 11.73
N CYS A 97 0.45 2.43 10.48
CA CYS A 97 -0.42 2.30 9.30
C CYS A 97 -1.08 0.92 9.22
N ILE A 98 -0.36 -0.14 9.57
CA ILE A 98 -0.91 -1.50 9.62
C ILE A 98 -1.94 -1.64 10.75
N GLU A 99 -1.68 -1.10 11.94
CA GLU A 99 -2.66 -1.10 13.04
C GLU A 99 -3.97 -0.42 12.61
N CYS A 100 -3.89 0.76 11.98
CA CYS A 100 -5.07 1.42 11.43
C CYS A 100 -5.76 0.60 10.32
N ALA A 101 -5.00 -0.06 9.45
CA ALA A 101 -5.56 -0.95 8.44
C ALA A 101 -6.28 -2.17 9.06
N GLU A 102 -5.79 -2.69 10.18
CA GLU A 102 -6.44 -3.78 10.91
C GLU A 102 -7.80 -3.36 11.50
N ASP A 103 -7.97 -2.12 11.96
CA ASP A 103 -9.26 -1.61 12.42
C ASP A 103 -10.34 -1.72 11.31
N PHE A 104 -9.96 -1.56 10.04
CA PHE A 104 -10.86 -1.78 8.91
C PHE A 104 -11.12 -3.28 8.62
N LEU A 105 -10.33 -4.20 9.17
CA LEU A 105 -10.59 -5.64 9.03
C LEU A 105 -11.43 -6.19 10.20
N GLU A 106 -11.56 -5.40 11.27
CA GLU A 106 -12.44 -5.65 12.40
C GLU A 106 -13.88 -5.20 12.09
N ASP A 107 -14.61 -5.98 11.30
CA ASP A 107 -16.05 -5.79 11.17
C ASP A 107 -16.77 -6.29 12.44
N THR A 108 -17.29 -5.31 13.20
CA THR A 108 -18.70 -5.21 13.62
C THR A 108 -19.46 -6.52 13.89
N ASP A 109 -19.08 -7.25 14.94
CA ASP A 109 -20.03 -8.10 15.67
C ASP A 109 -21.00 -7.21 16.48
N ALA A 110 -22.03 -6.67 15.83
CA ALA A 110 -23.17 -6.02 16.50
C ALA A 110 -24.51 -6.44 15.89
#